data_AF-A0A2J6QYP8-F1
#
_entry.id   AF-A0A2J6QYP8-F1
#
_cell.length_a   1.000
_cell.length_b   1.000
_cell.length_c   1.000
_cell.angle_alpha   90.00
_cell.angle_beta   90.00
_cell.angle_gamma   90.00
#
_symmetry.space_group_name_H-M   'P 1'
#
loop_
_entity.id
_entity.type
_entity.pdbx_description
1 polymer ?
#
loop_
_entity_poly.entity_id
_entity_poly.type
_entity_poly.pdbx_seq_one_letter_code
_entity_poly.pdbx_strand_id
1 'polypeptide(L)'
;MNAVRKIGACWRCKFLRKPCNSETPCAFCPKATDRPTNWGAVGCHRGTFESTMHPIILCPNPSTQSDSTLDLKFQREMLTSQNQDVSASRTNLINVDAVGEQKKAVHEINQLSKAAIHRRRDGLEQMGRSVVSEHGDVSVHPNPSVRQLFRTCFPGSIFSTLARECSPESVPLNECVLAIAWESINFPFTTASFSDMQVIESLGKLLPRASSYQAKYQEDQLIAQSLVCLRNCLEVMRLQAYVFPASIPHDLCSGSSCQIECIAQLSENVSLYTEELSRVFFMKENMRNKAPWWLSAFYSFCIQSFVKKALWEVTAMPDSEFLACQEYLQLPLSLFIASSGFHDPLSGLYNFGGLRDGSKGPSTWDYTEARIAVNQSEWVAVGVKGSADYLKRLFADPLGDGQAKLNAMSVDKKCLGQSLIDSGTQNGAGSIVFSETEAAASLALETLRNYLNNPRVEKNRGTPGQMYARSGDYCID
;
A
#
# COMPACT_ATOMS: atom_id res chain seq x y z
N MET A 1 40.10 -1.21 -16.87
CA MET A 1 39.90 -2.34 -15.94
C MET A 1 39.02 -2.04 -14.71
N ASN A 2 38.20 -0.97 -14.67
CA ASN A 2 37.41 -0.62 -13.46
C ASN A 2 35.92 -0.98 -13.50
N ALA A 3 35.41 -1.54 -14.60
CA ALA A 3 34.00 -1.98 -14.68
C ALA A 3 33.73 -3.29 -13.91
N VAL A 4 34.71 -4.20 -13.83
CA VAL A 4 34.57 -5.51 -13.16
C VAL A 4 34.45 -5.38 -11.63
N ARG A 5 34.98 -4.31 -11.02
CA ARG A 5 34.82 -4.04 -9.58
C ARG A 5 33.44 -3.47 -9.23
N LYS A 6 32.70 -2.88 -10.17
CA LYS A 6 31.39 -2.26 -9.90
C LYS A 6 30.28 -3.28 -9.62
N ILE A 7 30.34 -4.47 -10.23
CA ILE A 7 29.30 -5.50 -10.06
C ILE A 7 29.44 -6.23 -8.71
N GLY A 8 30.65 -6.30 -8.16
CA GLY A 8 30.92 -6.76 -6.79
C GLY A 8 30.49 -8.21 -6.50
N ALA A 9 30.58 -8.62 -5.23
CA ALA A 9 30.08 -9.92 -4.77
C ALA A 9 28.54 -9.99 -4.82
N CYS A 10 27.97 -11.18 -5.01
CA CYS A 10 26.53 -11.40 -4.90
C CYS A 10 26.02 -11.14 -3.48
N TRP A 11 24.73 -10.86 -3.33
CA TRP A 11 24.14 -10.49 -2.04
C TRP A 11 24.41 -11.53 -0.95
N ARG A 12 24.21 -12.83 -1.24
CA ARG A 12 24.54 -13.90 -0.30
C ARG A 12 26.00 -13.85 0.14
N CYS A 13 26.93 -13.72 -0.80
CA CYS A 13 28.35 -13.66 -0.49
C CYS A 13 28.74 -12.38 0.27
N LYS A 14 28.06 -11.25 0.02
CA LYS A 14 28.24 -10.01 0.81
C LYS A 14 27.88 -10.25 2.29
N PHE A 15 26.70 -10.84 2.55
CA PHE A 15 26.26 -11.16 3.92
C PHE A 15 27.11 -12.24 4.60
N LEU A 16 27.53 -13.26 3.85
CA LEU A 16 28.37 -14.35 4.37
C LEU A 16 29.87 -14.04 4.37
N ARG A 17 30.27 -12.86 3.86
CA ARG A 17 31.67 -12.44 3.67
C ARG A 17 32.51 -13.46 2.90
N LYS A 18 31.92 -14.07 1.88
CA LYS A 18 32.61 -15.01 0.99
C LYS A 18 33.04 -14.29 -0.29
N PRO A 19 34.19 -14.66 -0.88
CA PRO A 19 34.61 -14.09 -2.16
C PRO A 19 33.73 -14.65 -3.29
N CYS A 20 33.27 -13.77 -4.18
CA CYS A 20 32.79 -14.13 -5.52
C CYS A 20 32.86 -12.91 -6.44
N ASN A 21 32.96 -13.13 -7.75
CA ASN A 21 32.98 -12.08 -8.77
C ASN A 21 32.05 -12.44 -9.94
N SER A 22 31.92 -11.56 -10.94
CA SER A 22 31.05 -11.78 -12.11
C SER A 22 31.54 -12.87 -13.06
N GLU A 23 32.83 -13.21 -13.04
CA GLU A 23 33.46 -14.15 -13.98
C GLU A 23 33.36 -15.60 -13.50
N THR A 24 33.36 -15.81 -12.18
CA THR A 24 33.30 -17.15 -11.57
C THR A 24 31.92 -17.41 -10.97
N PRO A 25 31.23 -18.52 -11.32
CA PRO A 25 29.98 -18.89 -10.69
C PRO A 25 30.17 -19.04 -9.17
N CYS A 26 29.22 -18.52 -8.41
CA CYS A 26 29.28 -18.48 -6.96
C CYS A 26 29.20 -19.92 -6.39
N ALA A 27 30.34 -20.48 -5.97
CA ALA A 27 30.40 -21.82 -5.37
C ALA A 27 29.56 -21.97 -4.09
N PHE A 28 29.27 -20.85 -3.42
CA PHE A 28 28.46 -20.82 -2.20
C PHE A 28 26.99 -20.55 -2.45
N CYS A 29 26.58 -20.25 -3.68
CA CYS A 29 25.18 -19.97 -3.98
C CYS A 29 24.45 -21.30 -4.19
N PRO A 30 23.18 -21.39 -3.73
CA PRO A 30 22.45 -22.64 -3.78
C PRO A 30 22.24 -23.02 -5.25
N LYS A 31 22.49 -24.29 -5.57
CA LYS A 31 22.13 -24.87 -6.86
C LYS A 31 20.67 -25.30 -6.84
N ALA A 32 20.03 -25.40 -8.00
CA ALA A 32 18.64 -25.85 -8.12
C ALA A 32 18.39 -27.24 -7.50
N THR A 33 19.44 -28.05 -7.34
CA THR A 33 19.39 -29.40 -6.74
C THR A 33 19.54 -29.42 -5.23
N ASP A 34 19.85 -28.28 -4.59
CA ASP A 34 20.11 -28.24 -3.15
C ASP A 34 18.79 -28.29 -2.36
N ARG A 35 18.87 -28.76 -1.10
CA ARG A 35 17.73 -28.72 -0.18
C ARG A 35 17.18 -27.29 -0.07
N PRO A 36 15.86 -27.11 0.05
CA PRO A 36 15.26 -25.78 0.19
C PRO A 36 15.82 -25.11 1.45
N THR A 37 16.52 -24.00 1.24
CA THR A 37 17.00 -23.12 2.32
C THR A 37 16.46 -21.72 2.06
N ASN A 38 16.40 -20.87 3.10
CA ASN A 38 16.03 -19.47 2.89
C ASN A 38 16.97 -18.77 1.90
N TRP A 39 18.25 -19.16 1.86
CA TRP A 39 19.19 -18.68 0.85
C TRP A 39 18.90 -19.20 -0.57
N GLY A 40 18.22 -20.34 -0.69
CA GLY A 40 17.67 -20.89 -1.94
C GLY A 40 16.81 -19.87 -2.68
N ALA A 41 15.83 -19.31 -1.97
CA ALA A 41 14.90 -18.31 -2.51
C ALA A 41 15.55 -16.98 -2.91
N VAL A 42 16.75 -16.69 -2.38
CA VAL A 42 17.50 -15.47 -2.73
C VAL A 42 18.32 -15.66 -4.01
N GLY A 43 18.72 -16.88 -4.37
CA GLY A 43 19.55 -17.10 -5.56
C GLY A 43 20.90 -16.35 -5.55
N CYS A 44 21.41 -16.01 -6.74
CA CYS A 44 22.70 -15.37 -6.95
C CYS A 44 22.56 -14.00 -7.65
N HIS A 45 21.98 -13.02 -6.96
CA HIS A 45 21.84 -11.64 -7.48
C HIS A 45 22.99 -10.72 -7.07
N ARG A 46 23.25 -9.71 -7.90
CA ARG A 46 24.28 -8.66 -7.74
C ARG A 46 23.64 -7.31 -8.06
N GLY A 47 24.27 -6.21 -7.65
CA GLY A 47 23.72 -4.86 -7.85
C GLY A 47 22.81 -4.39 -6.72
N THR A 48 21.95 -3.42 -7.03
CA THR A 48 20.91 -2.85 -6.14
C THR A 48 19.59 -3.62 -6.31
N PHE A 49 18.64 -3.43 -5.39
CA PHE A 49 17.31 -4.02 -5.56
C PHE A 49 16.61 -3.49 -6.80
N GLU A 50 16.70 -2.19 -7.07
CA GLU A 50 16.10 -1.55 -8.25
C GLU A 50 16.57 -2.21 -9.57
N SER A 51 17.86 -2.53 -9.69
CA SER A 51 18.40 -3.18 -10.89
C SER A 51 17.99 -4.66 -11.08
N THR A 52 17.44 -5.28 -10.03
CA THR A 52 17.12 -6.72 -10.02
C THR A 52 15.62 -7.00 -9.96
N MET A 53 14.85 -6.10 -9.37
CA MET A 53 13.41 -6.23 -9.25
C MET A 53 12.70 -5.81 -10.54
N HIS A 54 11.55 -6.41 -10.82
CA HIS A 54 10.66 -5.93 -11.87
C HIS A 54 10.17 -4.52 -11.51
N PRO A 55 10.26 -3.55 -12.43
CA PRO A 55 9.77 -2.21 -12.19
C PRO A 55 8.25 -2.23 -12.08
N ILE A 56 7.71 -1.49 -11.10
CA ILE A 56 6.26 -1.28 -10.99
C ILE A 56 5.88 -0.19 -11.99
N ILE A 57 5.17 -0.58 -13.03
CA ILE A 57 4.68 0.34 -14.07
C ILE A 57 3.27 0.77 -13.66
N LEU A 58 3.14 1.99 -13.15
CA LEU A 58 1.84 2.58 -12.80
C LEU A 58 1.23 3.38 -13.96
N CYS A 59 2.03 3.64 -14.98
CA CYS A 59 1.65 4.42 -16.14
C CYS A 59 2.24 3.72 -17.37
N PRO A 60 1.46 2.91 -18.11
CA PRO A 60 1.92 2.32 -19.35
C PRO A 60 2.17 3.45 -20.35
N ASN A 61 3.44 3.78 -20.59
CA ASN A 61 3.78 4.71 -21.66
C ASN A 61 3.57 3.98 -22.99
N PRO A 62 2.75 4.50 -23.93
CA PRO A 62 2.53 3.87 -25.22
C PRO A 62 3.83 3.70 -26.03
N SER A 63 4.85 4.52 -25.75
CA SER A 63 6.13 4.53 -26.47
C SER A 63 7.03 3.33 -26.15
N THR A 64 6.87 2.69 -24.99
CA THR A 64 7.74 1.59 -24.55
C THR A 64 7.21 0.21 -24.95
N GLN A 65 5.94 0.12 -25.35
CA GLN A 65 5.32 -1.15 -25.75
C GLN A 65 5.72 -1.61 -27.16
N SER A 66 6.37 -0.76 -27.96
CA SER A 66 6.73 -1.10 -29.34
C SER A 66 7.93 -2.03 -29.50
N ASP A 67 8.81 -2.17 -28.50
CA ASP A 67 10.05 -2.94 -28.63
C ASP A 67 10.02 -4.34 -28.00
N SER A 68 9.17 -4.60 -27.00
CA SER A 68 9.08 -5.93 -26.37
C SER A 68 8.18 -6.92 -27.14
N THR A 69 7.41 -6.44 -28.13
CA THR A 69 6.59 -7.30 -29.01
C THR A 69 7.39 -7.92 -30.17
N LEU A 70 8.68 -7.61 -30.32
CA LEU A 70 9.50 -8.23 -31.37
C LEU A 70 9.69 -9.75 -31.19
N ASP A 71 9.57 -10.29 -29.97
CA ASP A 71 9.69 -11.74 -29.72
C ASP A 71 8.37 -12.50 -30.01
N LEU A 72 7.22 -11.84 -29.80
CA LEU A 72 5.89 -12.40 -30.11
C LEU A 72 5.46 -12.17 -31.57
N LYS A 73 5.91 -11.09 -32.21
CA LYS A 73 5.71 -10.85 -33.64
C LYS A 73 6.49 -11.84 -34.50
N PHE A 74 7.69 -12.25 -34.08
CA PHE A 74 8.45 -13.29 -34.78
C PHE A 74 7.73 -14.66 -34.78
N GLN A 75 6.97 -14.98 -33.72
CA GLN A 75 6.11 -16.18 -33.69
C GLN A 75 4.83 -16.05 -34.52
N ARG A 76 4.28 -14.84 -34.68
CA ARG A 76 3.03 -14.60 -35.45
C ARG A 76 3.28 -14.41 -36.96
N GLU A 77 4.40 -13.81 -37.35
CA GLU A 77 4.81 -13.65 -38.76
C GLU A 77 5.19 -15.00 -39.41
N MET A 78 5.67 -15.97 -38.62
CA MET A 78 5.94 -17.33 -39.09
C MET A 78 4.66 -18.13 -39.42
N LEU A 79 3.49 -17.68 -38.98
CA LEU A 79 2.19 -18.33 -39.22
C LEU A 79 1.29 -17.59 -40.22
N THR A 80 1.69 -16.42 -40.73
CA THR A 80 0.82 -15.57 -41.59
C THR A 80 1.44 -15.17 -42.94
N SER A 81 2.43 -15.92 -43.43
CA SER A 81 2.91 -15.78 -44.81
C SER A 81 1.93 -16.39 -45.82
N GLN A 82 0.78 -15.74 -46.01
CA GLN A 82 -0.08 -15.79 -47.20
C GLN A 82 -1.21 -14.74 -47.05
N ASN A 83 -0.91 -13.48 -47.41
CA ASN A 83 -1.83 -12.53 -48.06
C ASN A 83 -1.14 -11.16 -48.13
N GLN A 84 -0.63 -10.84 -49.33
CA GLN A 84 -0.14 -9.51 -49.69
C GLN A 84 -1.25 -8.68 -50.34
N ASP A 85 -1.03 -7.37 -50.33
CA ASP A 85 -1.73 -6.30 -51.05
C ASP A 85 -3.01 -5.73 -50.43
N VAL A 86 -2.87 -4.73 -49.56
CA VAL A 86 -3.26 -3.32 -49.81
C VAL A 86 -2.49 -2.42 -48.84
N SER A 87 -1.48 -1.70 -49.34
CA SER A 87 -0.82 -0.59 -48.64
C SER A 87 -1.23 0.73 -49.30
N ALA A 88 -1.96 1.56 -48.57
CA ALA A 88 -2.18 2.96 -48.92
C ALA A 88 -2.29 3.84 -47.67
N SER A 89 -1.28 4.68 -47.50
CA SER A 89 -1.25 5.99 -46.83
C SER A 89 -2.41 6.33 -45.86
N ARG A 90 -2.24 5.97 -44.58
CA ARG A 90 -2.89 6.68 -43.47
C ARG A 90 -1.87 7.63 -42.83
N THR A 91 -1.80 8.83 -43.39
CA THR A 91 -1.07 9.96 -42.79
C THR A 91 -1.78 10.44 -41.53
N ASN A 92 -0.99 10.57 -40.47
CA ASN A 92 -1.31 11.11 -39.15
C ASN A 92 -1.87 12.54 -39.23
N LEU A 93 -3.19 12.69 -39.29
CA LEU A 93 -3.87 13.89 -38.79
C LEU A 93 -4.25 13.60 -37.33
N ILE A 94 -3.29 13.80 -36.42
CA ILE A 94 -3.60 13.85 -35.00
C ILE A 94 -4.49 15.08 -34.81
N ASN A 95 -5.74 14.84 -34.43
CA ASN A 95 -6.73 15.88 -34.22
C ASN A 95 -6.25 16.82 -33.09
N VAL A 96 -5.85 18.05 -33.45
CA VAL A 96 -5.27 19.02 -32.51
C VAL A 96 -6.26 19.37 -31.38
N ASP A 97 -7.56 19.31 -31.67
CA ASP A 97 -8.62 19.59 -30.71
C ASP A 97 -8.71 18.51 -29.62
N ALA A 98 -8.51 17.24 -29.98
CA ALA A 98 -8.51 16.13 -29.02
C ALA A 98 -7.38 16.28 -27.99
N VAL A 99 -6.18 16.69 -28.41
CA VAL A 99 -5.03 16.91 -27.50
C VAL A 99 -5.32 18.02 -26.48
N GLY A 100 -6.10 19.04 -26.86
CA GLY A 100 -6.48 20.15 -26.00
C GLY A 100 -7.42 19.71 -24.85
N GLU A 101 -8.47 18.97 -25.19
CA GLU A 101 -9.43 18.44 -24.20
C GLU A 101 -8.76 17.47 -23.23
N GLN A 102 -7.82 16.67 -23.73
CA GLN A 102 -7.14 15.65 -22.98
C GLN A 102 -6.16 16.24 -21.94
N LYS A 103 -5.42 17.31 -22.29
CA LYS A 103 -4.61 18.09 -21.33
C LYS A 103 -5.48 18.75 -20.26
N LYS A 104 -6.66 19.23 -20.63
CA LYS A 104 -7.64 19.80 -19.69
C LYS A 104 -8.11 18.76 -18.68
N ALA A 105 -8.38 17.53 -19.10
CA ALA A 105 -8.76 16.43 -18.21
C ALA A 105 -7.66 16.11 -17.19
N VAL A 106 -6.38 15.98 -17.62
CA VAL A 106 -5.25 15.76 -16.69
C VAL A 106 -5.12 16.90 -15.69
N HIS A 107 -5.26 18.15 -16.15
CA HIS A 107 -5.25 19.30 -15.25
C HIS A 107 -6.37 19.23 -14.21
N GLU A 108 -7.60 18.92 -14.63
CA GLU A 108 -8.75 18.76 -13.73
C GLU A 108 -8.50 17.67 -12.69
N ILE A 109 -8.00 16.49 -13.09
CA ILE A 109 -7.63 15.39 -12.17
C ILE A 109 -6.63 15.84 -11.12
N ASN A 110 -5.58 16.56 -11.53
CA ASN A 110 -4.57 17.07 -10.60
C ASN A 110 -5.17 18.11 -9.64
N GLN A 111 -6.08 18.98 -10.09
CA GLN A 111 -6.82 19.89 -9.22
C GLN A 111 -7.71 19.15 -8.22
N LEU A 112 -8.38 18.07 -8.65
CA LEU A 112 -9.19 17.24 -7.78
C LEU A 112 -8.36 16.55 -6.70
N SER A 113 -7.18 16.05 -7.08
CA SER A 113 -6.23 15.48 -6.13
C SER A 113 -5.81 16.50 -5.07
N LYS A 114 -5.42 17.71 -5.50
CA LYS A 114 -5.03 18.81 -4.60
C LYS A 114 -6.16 19.22 -3.66
N ALA A 115 -7.37 19.40 -4.19
CA ALA A 115 -8.54 19.76 -3.41
C ALA A 115 -8.85 18.70 -2.34
N ALA A 116 -8.69 17.41 -2.66
CA ALA A 116 -8.87 16.34 -1.68
C ALA A 116 -7.81 16.36 -0.57
N ILE A 117 -6.55 16.62 -0.89
CA ILE A 117 -5.46 16.79 0.09
C ILE A 117 -5.77 17.97 1.03
N HIS A 118 -6.27 19.09 0.49
CA HIS A 118 -6.70 20.24 1.31
C HIS A 118 -7.85 19.86 2.26
N ARG A 119 -8.91 19.21 1.75
CA ARG A 119 -10.03 18.77 2.59
C ARG A 119 -9.60 17.83 3.71
N ARG A 120 -8.66 16.92 3.44
CA ARG A 120 -8.06 16.04 4.45
C ARG A 120 -7.37 16.86 5.53
N ARG A 121 -6.52 17.83 5.16
CA ARG A 121 -5.83 18.71 6.11
C ARG A 121 -6.84 19.45 6.99
N ASP A 122 -7.83 20.09 6.37
CA ASP A 122 -8.86 20.85 7.09
C ASP A 122 -9.65 19.95 8.06
N GLY A 123 -10.00 18.72 7.63
CA GLY A 123 -10.67 17.72 8.46
C GLY A 123 -9.82 17.26 9.64
N LEU A 124 -8.53 17.02 9.43
CA LEU A 124 -7.59 16.67 10.50
C LEU A 124 -7.42 17.83 11.51
N GLU A 125 -7.30 19.07 11.04
CA GLU A 125 -7.22 20.25 11.89
C GLU A 125 -8.49 20.46 12.73
N GLN A 126 -9.67 20.27 12.12
CA GLN A 126 -10.95 20.36 12.82
C GLN A 126 -11.10 19.28 13.89
N MET A 127 -10.64 18.05 13.62
CA MET A 127 -10.61 16.98 14.61
C MET A 127 -9.65 17.30 15.76
N GLY A 128 -8.45 17.84 15.46
CA GLY A 128 -7.48 18.27 16.47
C GLY A 128 -8.06 19.32 17.42
N ARG A 129 -8.75 20.34 16.90
CA ARG A 129 -9.40 21.38 17.72
C ARG A 129 -10.52 20.81 18.60
N SER A 130 -11.27 19.84 18.10
CA SER A 130 -12.40 19.24 18.83
C SER A 130 -11.94 18.43 20.05
N VAL A 131 -10.79 17.74 19.97
CA VAL A 131 -10.23 16.98 21.10
C VAL A 131 -9.77 17.92 22.22
N VAL A 132 -9.28 19.11 21.88
CA VAL A 132 -8.87 20.14 22.87
C VAL A 132 -10.09 20.79 23.54
N SER A 133 -11.23 20.86 22.85
CA SER A 133 -12.46 21.52 23.32
C SER A 133 -13.42 20.64 24.12
N GLU A 134 -13.12 19.36 24.40
CA GLU A 134 -13.95 18.53 25.29
C GLU A 134 -13.98 19.04 26.77
N HIS A 135 -13.38 20.21 27.04
CA HIS A 135 -13.51 20.97 28.29
C HIS A 135 -14.30 22.30 28.16
N GLY A 136 -14.94 22.59 27.02
CA GLY A 136 -15.76 23.79 26.84
C GLY A 136 -16.67 23.73 25.61
N ASP A 137 -17.98 23.92 25.84
CA ASP A 137 -19.06 23.95 24.86
C ASP A 137 -18.76 24.81 23.62
N VAL A 138 -18.68 24.21 22.43
CA VAL A 138 -19.29 24.66 21.14
C VAL A 138 -19.15 23.54 20.10
N SER A 139 -20.28 23.16 19.47
CA SER A 139 -20.39 22.01 18.55
C SER A 139 -20.23 22.38 17.07
N VAL A 140 -19.19 21.83 16.42
CA VAL A 140 -19.20 21.54 14.98
C VAL A 140 -18.96 20.03 14.82
N HIS A 141 -19.98 19.30 14.39
CA HIS A 141 -19.98 17.85 14.32
C HIS A 141 -19.67 17.35 12.90
N PRO A 142 -18.47 16.79 12.63
CA PRO A 142 -18.27 15.90 11.49
C PRO A 142 -19.14 14.65 11.67
N ASN A 143 -19.33 13.90 10.57
CA ASN A 143 -20.18 12.71 10.52
C ASN A 143 -19.92 11.79 11.73
N PRO A 144 -20.93 11.54 12.59
CA PRO A 144 -20.75 10.78 13.82
C PRO A 144 -20.23 9.36 13.58
N SER A 145 -20.53 8.78 12.41
CA SER A 145 -20.10 7.44 12.02
C SER A 145 -18.58 7.39 11.77
N VAL A 146 -18.03 8.41 11.11
CA VAL A 146 -16.58 8.52 10.85
C VAL A 146 -15.84 8.75 12.15
N ARG A 147 -16.32 9.66 13.02
CA ARG A 147 -15.73 9.86 14.36
C ARG A 147 -15.76 8.59 15.19
N GLN A 148 -16.85 7.83 15.14
CA GLN A 148 -16.97 6.60 15.90
C GLN A 148 -16.02 5.52 15.37
N LEU A 149 -16.00 5.27 14.05
CA LEU A 149 -15.07 4.33 13.42
C LEU A 149 -13.62 4.70 13.70
N PHE A 150 -13.31 6.00 13.61
CA PHE A 150 -11.99 6.53 13.92
C PHE A 150 -11.66 6.33 15.39
N ARG A 151 -12.57 6.58 16.34
CA ARG A 151 -12.38 6.29 17.77
C ARG A 151 -12.28 4.78 18.07
N THR A 152 -12.94 3.93 17.29
CA THR A 152 -12.89 2.47 17.47
C THR A 152 -11.59 1.88 16.95
N CYS A 153 -11.14 2.31 15.76
CA CYS A 153 -9.92 1.81 15.13
C CYS A 153 -8.66 2.50 15.65
N PHE A 154 -8.80 3.78 16.01
CA PHE A 154 -7.77 4.62 16.61
C PHE A 154 -8.30 5.12 17.96
N PRO A 155 -8.28 4.26 19.00
CA PRO A 155 -8.70 4.68 20.34
C PRO A 155 -8.02 5.99 20.73
N GLY A 156 -8.72 6.85 21.48
CA GLY A 156 -8.23 8.18 21.84
C GLY A 156 -6.86 8.18 22.53
N SER A 157 -6.41 7.02 23.03
CA SER A 157 -5.03 6.78 23.46
C SER A 157 -4.01 6.98 22.34
N ILE A 158 -4.28 6.60 21.09
CA ILE A 158 -3.38 6.79 19.94
C ILE A 158 -3.24 8.26 19.59
N PHE A 159 -4.34 9.01 19.56
CA PHE A 159 -4.28 10.47 19.39
C PHE A 159 -3.52 11.13 20.50
N SER A 160 -3.82 10.74 21.74
CA SER A 160 -3.07 11.19 22.90
C SER A 160 -1.60 10.82 22.79
N THR A 161 -1.23 9.64 22.30
CA THR A 161 0.17 9.23 22.11
C THR A 161 0.84 10.06 21.02
N LEU A 162 0.23 10.17 19.84
CA LEU A 162 0.76 10.96 18.71
C LEU A 162 0.85 12.46 19.07
N ALA A 163 -0.06 12.98 19.89
CA ALA A 163 -0.06 14.37 20.33
C ALA A 163 0.85 14.63 21.56
N ARG A 164 1.12 13.61 22.39
CA ARG A 164 1.95 13.73 23.60
C ARG A 164 3.44 13.53 23.30
N GLU A 165 3.77 12.75 22.28
CA GLU A 165 5.15 12.54 21.80
C GLU A 165 5.54 13.63 20.77
N CYS A 166 5.49 14.91 21.17
CA CYS A 166 5.89 16.04 20.33
C CYS A 166 7.40 16.30 20.37
N SER A 167 8.21 15.32 19.94
CA SER A 167 9.52 15.65 19.37
C SER A 167 9.30 16.29 17.99
N PRO A 168 9.99 17.37 17.60
CA PRO A 168 9.83 17.98 16.27
C PRO A 168 9.92 16.97 15.11
N GLU A 169 10.68 15.90 15.29
CA GLU A 169 10.92 14.86 14.29
C GLU A 169 9.76 13.87 14.12
N SER A 170 8.86 13.77 15.11
CA SER A 170 7.67 12.91 15.01
C SER A 170 6.53 13.58 14.25
N VAL A 171 6.52 14.92 14.14
CA VAL A 171 5.41 15.68 13.53
C VAL A 171 5.11 15.23 12.09
N PRO A 172 6.09 15.16 11.17
CA PRO A 172 5.80 14.74 9.79
C PRO A 172 5.32 13.30 9.68
N LEU A 173 5.83 12.41 10.55
CA LEU A 173 5.43 11.01 10.61
C LEU A 173 3.99 10.87 11.11
N ASN A 174 3.65 11.60 12.18
CA ASN A 174 2.32 11.60 12.76
C ASN A 174 1.30 12.16 11.77
N GLU A 175 1.60 13.27 11.09
CA GLU A 175 0.77 13.79 10.01
C GLU A 175 0.54 12.75 8.90
N CYS A 176 1.58 11.99 8.52
CA CYS A 176 1.45 10.93 7.54
C CYS A 176 0.57 9.77 8.02
N VAL A 177 0.73 9.32 9.27
CA VAL A 177 -0.12 8.29 9.89
C VAL A 177 -1.58 8.73 9.93
N LEU A 178 -1.83 9.98 10.32
CA LEU A 178 -3.17 10.57 10.35
C LEU A 178 -3.79 10.67 8.96
N ALA A 179 -2.99 11.03 7.95
CA ALA A 179 -3.44 11.03 6.57
C ALA A 179 -3.84 9.62 6.10
N ILE A 180 -3.01 8.60 6.39
CA ILE A 180 -3.32 7.20 6.05
C ILE A 180 -4.62 6.74 6.73
N ALA A 181 -4.79 7.03 8.01
CA ALA A 181 -5.99 6.70 8.77
C ALA A 181 -7.24 7.38 8.19
N TRP A 182 -7.14 8.67 7.86
CA TRP A 182 -8.22 9.43 7.24
C TRP A 182 -8.65 8.82 5.91
N GLU A 183 -7.72 8.55 5.01
CA GLU A 183 -8.02 7.98 3.70
C GLU A 183 -8.65 6.59 3.84
N SER A 184 -8.10 5.74 4.72
CA SER A 184 -8.58 4.37 4.95
C SER A 184 -10.02 4.32 5.47
N ILE A 185 -10.45 5.33 6.24
CA ILE A 185 -11.80 5.37 6.83
C ILE A 185 -12.82 6.04 5.91
N ASN A 186 -12.42 7.11 5.22
CA ASN A 186 -13.34 7.87 4.36
C ASN A 186 -13.51 7.24 2.97
N PHE A 187 -12.52 6.46 2.53
CA PHE A 187 -12.54 5.77 1.25
C PHE A 187 -12.32 4.28 1.48
N PRO A 188 -13.27 3.59 2.15
CA PRO A 188 -13.21 2.16 2.27
C PRO A 188 -13.21 1.59 0.86
N PHE A 189 -12.12 0.89 0.58
CA PHE A 189 -11.76 0.39 -0.73
C PHE A 189 -12.91 -0.43 -1.31
N THR A 190 -13.24 -0.19 -2.57
CA THR A 190 -14.31 -0.93 -3.26
C THR A 190 -14.03 -2.43 -3.35
N THR A 191 -12.78 -2.86 -3.14
CA THR A 191 -12.40 -4.27 -3.17
C THR A 191 -12.47 -4.90 -1.78
N ALA A 192 -12.89 -6.17 -1.77
CA ALA A 192 -13.07 -6.97 -0.56
C ALA A 192 -11.79 -7.05 0.32
N SER A 193 -10.62 -6.79 -0.26
CA SER A 193 -9.30 -6.95 0.36
C SER A 193 -9.00 -5.97 1.49
N PHE A 194 -9.57 -4.76 1.48
CA PHE A 194 -9.26 -3.71 2.46
C PHE A 194 -10.48 -3.09 3.16
N SER A 195 -11.69 -3.38 2.70
CA SER A 195 -12.92 -3.01 3.42
C SER A 195 -13.10 -3.78 4.73
N ASP A 196 -12.23 -4.75 5.02
CA ASP A 196 -12.24 -5.50 6.28
C ASP A 196 -11.80 -4.59 7.44
N MET A 197 -12.68 -4.41 8.42
CA MET A 197 -12.39 -3.70 9.67
C MET A 197 -11.11 -4.21 10.35
N GLN A 198 -10.77 -5.49 10.17
CA GLN A 198 -9.52 -6.06 10.68
C GLN A 198 -8.27 -5.42 10.07
N VAL A 199 -8.32 -4.99 8.81
CA VAL A 199 -7.21 -4.30 8.14
C VAL A 199 -7.01 -2.92 8.75
N ILE A 200 -8.09 -2.16 8.95
CA ILE A 200 -8.02 -0.84 9.58
C ILE A 200 -7.52 -0.96 11.02
N GLU A 201 -7.98 -1.96 11.78
CA GLU A 201 -7.49 -2.23 13.13
C GLU A 201 -5.99 -2.58 13.14
N SER A 202 -5.55 -3.41 12.19
CA SER A 202 -4.14 -3.77 12.04
C SER A 202 -3.28 -2.56 11.73
N LEU A 203 -3.72 -1.68 10.83
CA LEU A 203 -3.04 -0.40 10.55
C LEU A 203 -3.03 0.51 11.78
N GLY A 204 -4.14 0.59 12.53
CA GLY A 204 -4.26 1.36 13.76
C GLY A 204 -3.27 0.90 14.84
N LYS A 205 -2.97 -0.40 14.91
CA LYS A 205 -1.95 -0.95 15.81
C LYS A 205 -0.53 -0.73 15.28
N LEU A 206 -0.32 -0.91 13.98
CA LEU A 206 1.00 -0.92 13.33
C LEU A 206 1.61 0.47 13.17
N LEU A 207 0.88 1.39 12.53
CA LEU A 207 1.45 2.65 12.05
C LEU A 207 1.95 3.56 13.18
N PRO A 208 1.23 3.77 14.30
CA PRO A 208 1.71 4.61 15.39
C PRO A 208 2.99 4.08 16.03
N ARG A 209 3.13 2.76 16.13
CA ARG A 209 4.31 2.13 16.73
C ARG A 209 5.52 2.21 15.82
N ALA A 210 5.30 1.98 14.52
CA ALA A 210 6.33 2.16 13.51
C ALA A 210 6.80 3.63 13.44
N SER A 211 5.88 4.60 13.47
CA SER A 211 6.22 6.03 13.45
C SER A 211 6.97 6.47 14.70
N SER A 212 6.55 6.06 15.91
CA SER A 212 7.28 6.35 17.15
C SER A 212 8.68 5.73 17.12
N TYR A 213 8.83 4.51 16.60
CA TYR A 213 10.14 3.89 16.42
C TYR A 213 11.04 4.67 15.45
N GLN A 214 10.51 5.08 14.29
CA GLN A 214 11.25 5.88 13.30
C GLN A 214 11.64 7.27 13.83
N ALA A 215 10.79 7.91 14.63
CA ALA A 215 11.09 9.20 15.26
C ALA A 215 12.24 9.06 16.27
N LYS A 216 12.25 7.95 17.02
CA LYS A 216 13.28 7.62 18.01
C LYS A 216 14.62 7.22 17.36
N TYR A 217 14.58 6.44 16.28
CA TYR A 217 15.77 5.94 15.57
C TYR A 217 15.79 6.46 14.13
N GLN A 218 16.61 7.48 13.88
CA GLN A 218 16.67 8.19 12.59
C GLN A 218 17.86 7.76 11.73
N GLU A 219 18.41 6.57 11.96
CA GLU A 219 19.59 6.06 11.22
C GLU A 219 19.25 5.69 9.76
N ASP A 220 17.98 5.41 9.49
CA ASP A 220 17.44 5.16 8.16
C ASP A 220 16.04 5.76 8.02
N GLN A 221 15.48 5.71 6.80
CA GLN A 221 14.18 6.26 6.45
C GLN A 221 13.21 5.18 5.96
N LEU A 222 13.43 3.90 6.28
CA LEU A 222 12.63 2.81 5.70
C LEU A 222 11.16 2.91 6.09
N ILE A 223 10.87 3.20 7.36
CA ILE A 223 9.49 3.33 7.82
C ILE A 223 8.87 4.60 7.25
N ALA A 224 9.61 5.73 7.29
CA ALA A 224 9.13 7.00 6.73
C ALA A 224 8.74 6.85 5.25
N GLN A 225 9.61 6.26 4.43
CA GLN A 225 9.35 6.02 3.01
C GLN A 225 8.20 5.02 2.80
N SER A 226 8.07 3.99 3.64
CA SER A 226 6.92 3.08 3.58
C SER A 226 5.59 3.76 3.91
N LEU A 227 5.57 4.68 4.88
CA LEU A 227 4.37 5.47 5.19
C LEU A 227 3.98 6.38 4.01
N VAL A 228 4.96 7.04 3.39
CA VAL A 228 4.72 7.87 2.20
C VAL A 228 4.20 7.04 1.03
N CYS A 229 4.79 5.86 0.77
CA CYS A 229 4.29 4.93 -0.25
C CYS A 229 2.82 4.56 0.01
N LEU A 230 2.49 4.15 1.24
CA LEU A 230 1.13 3.77 1.60
C LEU A 230 0.15 4.94 1.42
N ARG A 231 0.49 6.13 1.93
CA ARG A 231 -0.34 7.33 1.76
C ARG A 231 -0.62 7.61 0.28
N ASN A 232 0.42 7.59 -0.56
CA ASN A 232 0.29 7.86 -1.98
C ASN A 232 -0.52 6.78 -2.71
N CYS A 233 -0.39 5.50 -2.32
CA CYS A 233 -1.28 4.45 -2.81
C CYS A 233 -2.76 4.78 -2.52
N LEU A 234 -3.08 5.17 -1.29
CA LEU A 234 -4.46 5.52 -0.92
C LEU A 234 -4.98 6.72 -1.71
N GLU A 235 -4.14 7.71 -1.98
CA GLU A 235 -4.50 8.86 -2.80
C GLU A 235 -4.83 8.47 -4.25
N VAL A 236 -4.03 7.58 -4.85
CA VAL A 236 -4.29 7.06 -6.20
C VAL A 236 -5.57 6.23 -6.24
N MET A 237 -5.77 5.35 -5.27
CA MET A 237 -6.99 4.52 -5.17
C MET A 237 -8.24 5.37 -5.00
N ARG A 238 -8.19 6.41 -4.17
CA ARG A 238 -9.28 7.38 -4.03
C ARG A 238 -9.60 8.01 -5.38
N LEU A 239 -8.59 8.45 -6.14
CA LEU A 239 -8.82 9.03 -7.47
C LEU A 239 -9.42 8.03 -8.46
N GLN A 240 -9.00 6.77 -8.43
CA GLN A 240 -9.62 5.72 -9.26
C GLN A 240 -11.10 5.55 -8.92
N ALA A 241 -11.44 5.46 -7.64
CA ALA A 241 -12.82 5.33 -7.17
C ALA A 241 -13.73 6.48 -7.62
N TYR A 242 -13.16 7.69 -7.77
CA TYR A 242 -13.92 8.89 -8.13
C TYR A 242 -13.97 9.17 -9.63
N VAL A 243 -12.89 8.93 -10.34
CA VAL A 243 -12.70 9.43 -11.71
C VAL A 243 -12.76 8.31 -12.74
N PHE A 244 -12.30 7.11 -12.41
CA PHE A 244 -12.04 6.07 -13.40
C PHE A 244 -12.47 4.68 -12.93
N PRO A 245 -13.77 4.34 -12.98
CA PRO A 245 -14.20 2.97 -12.74
C PRO A 245 -13.64 1.97 -13.75
N ALA A 246 -13.24 2.43 -14.95
CA ALA A 246 -12.87 1.57 -16.08
C ALA A 246 -11.37 1.56 -16.46
N SER A 247 -10.59 2.58 -16.09
CA SER A 247 -9.09 2.66 -16.15
C SER A 247 -8.64 4.12 -16.22
N ILE A 248 -7.44 4.42 -15.71
CA ILE A 248 -6.83 5.74 -15.80
C ILE A 248 -6.28 5.92 -17.24
N PRO A 249 -6.65 6.99 -17.97
CA PRO A 249 -6.17 7.24 -19.32
C PRO A 249 -4.70 7.68 -19.28
N HIS A 250 -3.79 6.71 -19.37
CA HIS A 250 -2.35 6.93 -19.43
C HIS A 250 -1.85 7.26 -20.83
N ASP A 251 -2.72 7.20 -21.85
CA ASP A 251 -2.42 7.55 -23.24
C ASP A 251 -1.87 8.98 -23.40
N LEU A 252 -2.14 9.85 -22.40
CA LEU A 252 -1.59 11.20 -22.32
C LEU A 252 -0.13 11.31 -21.95
N CYS A 253 0.39 10.30 -21.26
CA CYS A 253 1.67 10.41 -20.60
C CYS A 253 2.76 10.29 -21.66
N SER A 254 3.14 11.43 -22.20
CA SER A 254 4.27 11.58 -23.10
C SER A 254 5.54 11.73 -22.28
N GLY A 255 6.47 10.78 -22.43
CA GLY A 255 7.80 10.82 -21.82
C GLY A 255 8.00 9.86 -20.66
N SER A 256 9.07 10.08 -19.89
CA SER A 256 9.53 9.17 -18.83
C SER A 256 8.72 9.25 -17.53
N SER A 257 7.75 10.16 -17.42
CA SER A 257 6.97 10.38 -16.19
C SER A 257 5.47 10.52 -16.45
N CYS A 258 4.67 10.03 -15.52
CA CYS A 258 3.22 10.21 -15.53
C CYS A 258 2.85 11.70 -15.37
N GLN A 259 1.84 12.16 -16.11
CA GLN A 259 1.34 13.54 -16.00
C GLN A 259 0.31 13.71 -14.87
N ILE A 260 -0.18 12.59 -14.31
CA ILE A 260 -1.04 12.58 -13.14
C ILE A 260 -0.13 12.57 -11.90
N GLU A 261 -0.15 13.68 -11.17
CA GLU A 261 0.86 14.04 -10.17
C GLU A 261 0.98 12.98 -9.06
N CYS A 262 -0.14 12.49 -8.52
CA CYS A 262 -0.12 11.47 -7.47
C CYS A 262 0.44 10.11 -7.93
N ILE A 263 0.27 9.75 -9.21
CA ILE A 263 0.79 8.50 -9.78
C ILE A 263 2.29 8.63 -10.02
N ALA A 264 2.72 9.79 -10.53
CA ALA A 264 4.14 10.11 -10.66
C ALA A 264 4.84 10.06 -9.30
N GLN A 265 4.26 10.72 -8.29
CA GLN A 265 4.77 10.70 -6.92
C GLN A 265 4.77 9.28 -6.32
N LEU A 266 3.76 8.45 -6.59
CA LEU A 266 3.76 7.06 -6.11
C LEU A 266 4.92 6.26 -6.74
N SER A 267 5.14 6.38 -8.06
CA SER A 267 6.27 5.71 -8.73
C SER A 267 7.62 6.15 -8.15
N GLU A 268 7.79 7.46 -7.94
CA GLU A 268 9.00 8.02 -7.32
C GLU A 268 9.21 7.48 -5.90
N ASN A 269 8.18 7.48 -5.07
CA ASN A 269 8.29 7.02 -3.68
C ASN A 269 8.58 5.52 -3.58
N VAL A 270 8.05 4.68 -4.48
CA VAL A 270 8.41 3.25 -4.56
C VAL A 270 9.88 3.06 -4.92
N SER A 271 10.40 3.87 -5.85
CA SER A 271 11.84 3.87 -6.19
C SER A 271 12.69 4.32 -4.99
N LEU A 272 12.36 5.46 -4.36
CA LEU A 272 13.06 5.97 -3.17
C LEU A 272 13.08 4.95 -2.02
N TYR A 273 11.97 4.25 -1.78
CA TYR A 273 11.92 3.16 -0.80
C TYR A 273 12.89 2.02 -1.17
N THR A 274 12.92 1.61 -2.45
CA THR A 274 13.76 0.51 -2.93
C THR A 274 15.26 0.86 -2.87
N GLU A 275 15.60 2.12 -3.16
CA GLU A 275 16.95 2.67 -2.98
C GLU A 275 17.36 2.67 -1.50
N GLU A 276 16.50 3.16 -0.62
CA GLU A 276 16.75 3.19 0.83
C GLU A 276 16.88 1.78 1.40
N LEU A 277 16.02 0.85 0.98
CA LEU A 277 16.11 -0.57 1.34
C LEU A 277 17.44 -1.17 0.89
N SER A 278 17.88 -0.86 -0.34
CA SER A 278 19.18 -1.29 -0.84
C SER A 278 20.31 -0.73 0.01
N ARG A 279 20.27 0.57 0.35
CA ARG A 279 21.26 1.25 1.17
C ARG A 279 21.38 0.57 2.53
N VAL A 280 20.26 0.36 3.23
CA VAL A 280 20.23 -0.25 4.57
C VAL A 280 20.76 -1.68 4.54
N PHE A 281 20.33 -2.52 3.59
CA PHE A 281 20.76 -3.91 3.52
C PHE A 281 22.25 -4.06 3.21
N PHE A 282 22.77 -3.23 2.31
CA PHE A 282 24.14 -3.34 1.83
C PHE A 282 25.13 -2.41 2.53
N MET A 283 24.69 -1.69 3.57
CA MET A 283 25.56 -0.93 4.44
C MET A 283 26.50 -1.88 5.22
N LYS A 284 27.78 -1.53 5.28
CA LYS A 284 28.81 -2.42 5.81
C LYS A 284 28.54 -2.77 7.27
N GLU A 285 28.12 -1.81 8.09
CA GLU A 285 27.79 -2.00 9.50
C GLU A 285 26.60 -2.96 9.67
N ASN A 286 25.56 -2.80 8.85
CA ASN A 286 24.32 -3.58 8.91
C ASN A 286 24.52 -5.05 8.53
N MET A 287 25.40 -5.34 7.57
CA MET A 287 25.79 -6.72 7.25
C MET A 287 26.56 -7.40 8.40
N ARG A 288 27.15 -6.64 9.33
CA ARG A 288 27.88 -7.20 10.49
C ARG A 288 26.99 -7.35 11.70
N ASN A 289 26.13 -6.37 11.95
CA ASN A 289 25.25 -6.33 13.09
C ASN A 289 23.82 -6.06 12.63
N LYS A 290 22.93 -7.02 12.90
CA LYS A 290 21.53 -6.95 12.46
C LYS A 290 20.67 -6.11 13.39
N ALA A 291 21.02 -6.07 14.67
CA ALA A 291 20.16 -5.46 15.69
C ALA A 291 19.72 -4.02 15.38
N PRO A 292 20.59 -3.11 14.88
CA PRO A 292 20.21 -1.70 14.68
C PRO A 292 19.13 -1.49 13.60
N TRP A 293 19.16 -2.26 12.51
CA TRP A 293 18.31 -2.02 11.34
C TRP A 293 17.19 -3.05 11.18
N TRP A 294 17.27 -4.21 11.85
CA TRP A 294 16.33 -5.31 11.67
C TRP A 294 14.89 -4.89 11.94
N LEU A 295 14.67 -4.10 13.00
CA LEU A 295 13.33 -3.68 13.38
C LEU A 295 12.76 -2.61 12.43
N SER A 296 13.60 -1.68 11.94
CA SER A 296 13.19 -0.73 10.89
C SER A 296 12.75 -1.46 9.62
N ALA A 297 13.55 -2.41 9.13
CA ALA A 297 13.22 -3.23 7.98
C ALA A 297 11.96 -4.10 8.21
N PHE A 298 11.81 -4.68 9.40
CA PHE A 298 10.62 -5.47 9.73
C PHE A 298 9.35 -4.62 9.65
N TYR A 299 9.32 -3.46 10.30
CA TYR A 299 8.19 -2.53 10.21
C TYR A 299 7.94 -2.07 8.78
N SER A 300 9.01 -1.75 8.03
CA SER A 300 8.89 -1.30 6.65
C SER A 300 8.25 -2.38 5.77
N PHE A 301 8.62 -3.66 5.92
CA PHE A 301 7.97 -4.77 5.23
C PHE A 301 6.51 -4.94 5.64
N CYS A 302 6.17 -4.84 6.93
CA CYS A 302 4.78 -4.90 7.38
C CYS A 302 3.93 -3.82 6.68
N ILE A 303 4.40 -2.57 6.63
CA ILE A 303 3.69 -1.48 5.95
C ILE A 303 3.64 -1.72 4.42
N GLN A 304 4.76 -2.16 3.83
CA GLN A 304 4.84 -2.42 2.40
C GLN A 304 4.01 -3.61 1.94
N SER A 305 3.58 -4.49 2.83
CA SER A 305 2.58 -5.51 2.49
C SER A 305 1.22 -4.89 2.14
N PHE A 306 0.85 -3.77 2.79
CA PHE A 306 -0.34 -3.00 2.41
C PHE A 306 -0.09 -2.23 1.12
N VAL A 307 1.12 -1.68 0.92
CA VAL A 307 1.51 -1.07 -0.35
C VAL A 307 1.41 -2.08 -1.50
N LYS A 308 1.90 -3.32 -1.34
CA LYS A 308 1.77 -4.39 -2.34
C LYS A 308 0.31 -4.58 -2.74
N LYS A 309 -0.57 -4.75 -1.75
CA LYS A 309 -2.00 -4.95 -2.00
C LYS A 309 -2.64 -3.72 -2.66
N ALA A 310 -2.28 -2.51 -2.25
CA ALA A 310 -2.82 -1.30 -2.87
C ALA A 310 -2.30 -1.11 -4.30
N LEU A 311 -1.03 -1.39 -4.57
CA LEU A 311 -0.45 -1.39 -5.92
C LEU A 311 -1.17 -2.39 -6.82
N TRP A 312 -1.45 -3.59 -6.32
CA TRP A 312 -2.20 -4.61 -7.05
C TRP A 312 -3.57 -4.10 -7.54
N GLU A 313 -4.30 -3.42 -6.66
CA GLU A 313 -5.60 -2.84 -6.99
C GLU A 313 -5.46 -1.67 -7.97
N VAL A 314 -4.43 -0.84 -7.80
CA VAL A 314 -4.17 0.30 -8.69
C VAL A 314 -3.78 -0.16 -10.10
N THR A 315 -3.05 -1.27 -10.23
CA THR A 315 -2.52 -1.79 -11.50
C THR A 315 -3.39 -2.89 -12.11
N ALA A 316 -4.65 -3.08 -11.71
CA ALA A 316 -5.52 -4.16 -12.20
C ALA A 316 -5.94 -3.98 -13.68
N MET A 317 -4.93 -3.90 -14.56
CA MET A 317 -4.91 -3.89 -16.02
C MET A 317 -4.55 -5.32 -16.51
N PRO A 318 -4.83 -5.70 -17.78
CA PRO A 318 -4.78 -7.10 -18.24
C PRO A 318 -3.41 -7.80 -18.15
N ASP A 319 -3.44 -9.05 -17.68
CA ASP A 319 -2.51 -10.20 -17.62
C ASP A 319 -0.97 -10.00 -17.51
N SER A 320 -0.34 -9.02 -18.16
CA SER A 320 1.12 -8.93 -18.24
C SER A 320 1.79 -8.08 -17.13
N GLU A 321 1.10 -7.07 -16.60
CA GLU A 321 1.57 -6.24 -15.46
C GLU A 321 1.36 -6.92 -14.11
N PHE A 322 0.61 -8.04 -14.10
CA PHE A 322 0.29 -8.85 -12.94
C PHE A 322 1.54 -9.37 -12.21
N LEU A 323 2.57 -9.80 -12.95
CA LEU A 323 3.77 -10.40 -12.38
C LEU A 323 4.60 -9.40 -11.57
N ALA A 324 4.69 -8.14 -12.00
CA ALA A 324 5.50 -7.13 -11.31
C ALA A 324 4.95 -6.82 -9.91
N CYS A 325 3.62 -6.66 -9.78
CA CYS A 325 2.97 -6.45 -8.49
C CYS A 325 2.97 -7.71 -7.63
N GLN A 326 2.86 -8.90 -8.23
CA GLN A 326 2.97 -10.17 -7.52
C GLN A 326 4.35 -10.34 -6.85
N GLU A 327 5.40 -10.01 -7.61
CA GLU A 327 6.78 -10.14 -7.19
C GLU A 327 7.31 -8.93 -6.39
N TYR A 328 6.48 -7.89 -6.20
CA TYR A 328 6.85 -6.70 -5.46
C TYR A 328 7.44 -7.05 -4.09
N LEU A 329 8.72 -6.68 -3.92
CA LEU A 329 9.57 -6.93 -2.75
C LEU A 329 9.75 -8.40 -2.33
N GLN A 330 9.33 -9.39 -3.11
CA GLN A 330 9.52 -10.82 -2.77
C GLN A 330 10.99 -11.18 -2.59
N LEU A 331 11.83 -10.64 -3.47
CA LEU A 331 13.26 -10.91 -3.45
C LEU A 331 13.97 -10.21 -2.26
N PRO A 332 13.78 -8.90 -1.99
CA PRO A 332 14.24 -8.27 -0.75
C PRO A 332 13.73 -8.95 0.52
N LEU A 333 12.45 -9.37 0.56
CA LEU A 333 11.87 -10.12 1.68
C LEU A 333 12.60 -11.45 1.89
N SER A 334 12.87 -12.18 0.81
CA SER A 334 13.63 -13.44 0.88
C SER A 334 15.04 -13.19 1.43
N LEU A 335 15.70 -12.10 1.03
CA LEU A 335 17.01 -11.72 1.57
C LEU A 335 16.92 -11.32 3.04
N PHE A 336 15.89 -10.60 3.47
CA PHE A 336 15.63 -10.29 4.88
C PHE A 336 15.53 -11.56 5.72
N ILE A 337 14.71 -12.52 5.28
CA ILE A 337 14.48 -13.78 5.98
C ILE A 337 15.76 -14.62 6.02
N ALA A 338 16.47 -14.74 4.89
CA ALA A 338 17.72 -15.50 4.82
C ALA A 338 18.83 -14.88 5.66
N SER A 339 18.96 -13.55 5.62
CA SER A 339 19.96 -12.82 6.39
C SER A 339 19.66 -12.77 7.88
N SER A 340 18.38 -12.78 8.30
CA SER A 340 17.99 -12.82 9.71
C SER A 340 18.57 -14.06 10.40
N GLY A 341 18.53 -15.23 9.76
CA GLY A 341 19.07 -16.47 10.32
C GLY A 341 18.35 -16.83 11.62
N PHE A 342 19.09 -16.92 12.73
CA PHE A 342 18.53 -17.14 14.07
C PHE A 342 18.14 -15.85 14.81
N HIS A 343 18.37 -14.68 14.22
CA HIS A 343 17.98 -13.41 14.81
C HIS A 343 16.51 -13.12 14.50
N ASP A 344 15.62 -13.50 15.42
CA ASP A 344 14.20 -13.18 15.38
C ASP A 344 13.74 -12.77 16.79
N PRO A 345 13.86 -11.47 17.14
CA PRO A 345 13.53 -10.97 18.47
C PRO A 345 12.02 -10.97 18.77
N LEU A 346 11.16 -11.20 17.77
CA LEU A 346 9.71 -11.28 17.97
C LEU A 346 9.25 -12.72 18.21
N SER A 347 10.07 -13.71 17.88
CA SER A 347 9.82 -15.10 18.27
C SER A 347 9.83 -15.27 19.79
N GLY A 348 8.86 -16.04 20.32
CA GLY A 348 8.72 -16.27 21.77
C GLY A 348 9.89 -17.03 22.41
N LEU A 349 10.82 -17.54 21.60
CA LEU A 349 12.01 -18.28 22.03
C LEU A 349 13.27 -17.40 22.16
N TYR A 350 13.18 -16.11 21.80
CA TYR A 350 14.34 -15.24 21.78
C TYR A 350 14.70 -14.74 23.19
N ASN A 351 15.81 -15.26 23.74
CA ASN A 351 16.34 -14.82 25.02
C ASN A 351 17.05 -13.46 24.87
N PHE A 352 16.45 -12.40 25.44
CA PHE A 352 17.06 -11.07 25.52
C PHE A 352 18.27 -10.98 26.46
N GLY A 353 18.59 -12.04 27.22
CA GLY A 353 19.62 -12.07 28.25
C GLY A 353 21.06 -11.77 27.80
N GLY A 354 21.30 -11.55 26.50
CA GLY A 354 22.60 -11.15 25.95
C GLY A 354 22.69 -9.70 25.46
N LEU A 355 21.60 -8.93 25.46
CA LEU A 355 21.61 -7.54 25.00
C LEU A 355 22.15 -6.63 26.11
N ARG A 356 23.43 -6.30 26.01
CA ARG A 356 24.06 -5.28 26.87
C ARG A 356 23.43 -3.92 26.57
N ASP A 357 22.95 -3.25 27.61
CA ASP A 357 22.25 -1.96 27.65
C ASP A 357 23.12 -0.74 27.25
N GLY A 358 24.01 -0.89 26.27
CA GLY A 358 24.93 0.17 25.83
C GLY A 358 25.14 0.22 24.32
N SER A 359 24.43 -0.59 23.52
CA SER A 359 24.52 -0.56 22.06
C SER A 359 23.44 0.34 21.45
N LYS A 360 23.79 1.04 20.35
CA LYS A 360 22.91 1.85 19.48
C LYS A 360 21.80 1.03 18.77
N GLY A 361 21.05 0.21 19.50
CA GLY A 361 20.06 -0.70 18.94
C GLY A 361 18.70 -0.58 19.63
N PRO A 362 17.68 -1.27 19.11
CA PRO A 362 16.36 -1.30 19.70
C PRO A 362 16.40 -1.80 21.14
N SER A 363 15.64 -1.17 22.03
CA SER A 363 15.45 -1.62 23.39
C SER A 363 14.46 -2.79 23.45
N THR A 364 14.40 -3.47 24.60
CA THR A 364 13.38 -4.50 24.87
C THR A 364 11.95 -3.96 24.75
N TRP A 365 11.76 -2.68 25.08
CA TRP A 365 10.49 -1.98 24.89
C TRP A 365 10.13 -1.87 23.41
N ASP A 366 11.06 -1.51 22.54
CA ASP A 366 10.79 -1.37 21.10
C ASP A 366 10.34 -2.72 20.49
N TYR A 367 10.94 -3.84 20.90
CA TYR A 367 10.48 -5.17 20.50
C TYR A 367 9.12 -5.55 21.08
N THR A 368 8.81 -5.08 22.29
CA THR A 368 7.49 -5.28 22.91
C THR A 368 6.42 -4.55 22.12
N GLU A 369 6.64 -3.28 21.77
CA GLU A 369 5.75 -2.53 20.89
C GLU A 369 5.61 -3.21 19.53
N ALA A 370 6.70 -3.70 18.94
CA ALA A 370 6.64 -4.46 17.69
C ALA A 370 5.77 -5.71 17.79
N ARG A 371 5.82 -6.46 18.90
CA ARG A 371 4.95 -7.63 19.13
C ARG A 371 3.48 -7.23 19.22
N ILE A 372 3.18 -6.12 19.90
CA ILE A 372 1.81 -5.60 19.99
C ILE A 372 1.31 -5.15 18.62
N ALA A 373 2.15 -4.45 17.85
CA ALA A 373 1.84 -3.96 16.51
C ALA A 373 1.35 -5.05 15.55
N VAL A 374 1.94 -6.24 15.63
CA VAL A 374 1.69 -7.38 14.73
C VAL A 374 0.85 -8.49 15.37
N ASN A 375 0.26 -8.20 16.53
CA ASN A 375 -0.53 -9.15 17.32
C ASN A 375 0.17 -10.50 17.53
N GLN A 376 1.43 -10.45 17.94
CA GLN A 376 2.31 -11.62 18.01
C GLN A 376 1.73 -12.75 18.90
N SER A 377 0.93 -12.42 19.90
CA SER A 377 0.23 -13.40 20.76
C SER A 377 -0.66 -14.36 19.99
N GLU A 378 -1.22 -13.95 18.85
CA GLU A 378 -2.10 -14.78 18.03
C GLU A 378 -1.34 -15.66 17.03
N TRP A 379 -0.03 -15.44 16.85
CA TRP A 379 0.76 -16.15 15.85
C TRP A 379 0.68 -17.66 16.00
N VAL A 380 0.77 -18.17 17.24
CA VAL A 380 0.69 -19.61 17.52
C VAL A 380 -0.66 -20.19 17.10
N ALA A 381 -1.76 -19.47 17.38
CA ALA A 381 -3.11 -19.91 17.03
C ALA A 381 -3.30 -20.06 15.52
N VAL A 382 -2.64 -19.21 14.73
CA VAL A 382 -2.67 -19.29 13.26
C VAL A 382 -1.51 -20.08 12.66
N GLY A 383 -0.63 -20.69 13.47
CA GLY A 383 0.51 -21.48 13.00
C GLY A 383 1.67 -20.65 12.42
N VAL A 384 1.80 -19.38 12.78
CA VAL A 384 2.97 -18.54 12.51
C VAL A 384 4.04 -18.82 13.57
N LYS A 385 5.23 -19.24 13.16
CA LYS A 385 6.31 -19.63 14.10
C LYS A 385 7.27 -18.49 14.42
N GLY A 386 7.27 -17.42 13.63
CA GLY A 386 8.18 -16.30 13.79
C GLY A 386 7.94 -15.23 12.73
N SER A 387 8.75 -14.17 12.75
CA SER A 387 8.62 -13.01 11.87
C SER A 387 8.73 -13.37 10.39
N ALA A 388 9.56 -14.36 10.05
CA ALA A 388 9.69 -14.82 8.67
C ALA A 388 8.38 -15.41 8.12
N ASP A 389 7.71 -16.25 8.91
CA ASP A 389 6.42 -16.85 8.52
C ASP A 389 5.33 -15.79 8.47
N TYR A 390 5.35 -14.84 9.41
CA TYR A 390 4.42 -13.71 9.44
C TYR A 390 4.51 -12.86 8.16
N LEU A 391 5.72 -12.41 7.81
CA LEU A 391 5.93 -11.59 6.62
C LEU A 391 5.60 -12.34 5.33
N LYS A 392 5.95 -13.63 5.22
CA LYS A 392 5.57 -14.46 4.07
C LYS A 392 4.06 -14.51 3.87
N ARG A 393 3.29 -14.60 4.95
CA ARG A 393 1.82 -14.58 4.88
C ARG A 393 1.27 -13.20 4.51
N LEU A 394 1.88 -12.13 5.00
CA LEU A 394 1.48 -10.77 4.63
C LEU A 394 1.69 -10.49 3.13
N PHE A 395 2.77 -11.03 2.55
CA PHE A 395 3.13 -10.88 1.14
C PHE A 395 2.57 -11.97 0.23
N ALA A 396 1.88 -12.97 0.78
CA ALA A 396 1.20 -13.99 0.00
C ALA A 396 0.07 -13.36 -0.83
N ASP A 397 -0.21 -13.94 -1.99
CA ASP A 397 -1.15 -13.34 -2.93
C ASP A 397 -2.58 -13.38 -2.38
N PRO A 398 -3.34 -12.28 -2.56
CA PRO A 398 -4.70 -12.18 -2.04
C PRO A 398 -5.68 -13.18 -2.67
N LEU A 399 -5.36 -13.66 -3.88
CA LEU A 399 -6.13 -14.68 -4.59
C LEU A 399 -5.77 -16.11 -4.19
N GLY A 400 -4.73 -16.30 -3.37
CA GLY A 400 -4.39 -17.62 -2.83
C GLY A 400 -5.23 -17.94 -1.60
N ASP A 401 -5.71 -19.19 -1.50
CA ASP A 401 -6.54 -19.75 -0.41
C ASP A 401 -6.02 -19.52 1.04
N GLY A 402 -4.82 -18.97 1.22
CA GLY A 402 -4.19 -18.69 2.50
C GLY A 402 -4.73 -17.46 3.25
N GLN A 403 -5.26 -16.45 2.57
CA GLN A 403 -5.71 -15.21 3.26
C GLN A 403 -7.08 -15.38 3.92
N ALA A 404 -7.96 -16.22 3.36
CA ALA A 404 -9.23 -16.59 3.96
C ALA A 404 -9.06 -17.20 5.37
N LYS A 405 -7.94 -17.89 5.66
CA LYS A 405 -7.68 -18.49 6.98
C LYS A 405 -7.25 -17.50 8.06
N LEU A 406 -6.64 -16.37 7.71
CA LEU A 406 -6.29 -15.33 8.69
C LEU A 406 -7.55 -14.55 9.10
N ASN A 407 -8.44 -14.24 8.15
CA ASN A 407 -9.62 -13.43 8.43
C ASN A 407 -10.80 -14.27 8.99
N ALA A 408 -10.93 -15.55 8.61
CA ALA A 408 -12.04 -16.40 9.03
C ALA A 408 -11.96 -16.89 10.49
N MET A 409 -10.81 -16.81 11.16
CA MET A 409 -10.61 -17.44 12.48
C MET A 409 -10.63 -16.45 13.66
N SER A 410 -10.86 -15.15 13.42
CA SER A 410 -11.16 -14.17 14.48
C SER A 410 -12.66 -14.06 14.81
N VAL A 411 -13.53 -14.78 14.08
CA VAL A 411 -14.97 -14.81 14.36
C VAL A 411 -15.33 -16.10 15.09
N ASP A 412 -14.95 -16.18 16.37
CA ASP A 412 -15.64 -17.07 17.32
C ASP A 412 -16.65 -16.23 18.11
N LYS A 413 -17.80 -15.99 17.49
CA LYS A 413 -19.03 -15.57 18.19
C LYS A 413 -20.04 -16.70 18.10
N LYS A 414 -20.22 -17.33 19.26
CA LYS A 414 -21.34 -18.13 19.74
C LYS A 414 -22.62 -18.06 18.88
N CYS A 415 -23.11 -19.26 18.57
CA CYS A 415 -24.50 -19.65 18.38
C CYS A 415 -25.55 -18.54 18.24
N LEU A 416 -26.14 -18.44 17.05
CA LEU A 416 -27.59 -18.35 16.87
C LEU A 416 -27.88 -18.80 15.43
N GLY A 417 -28.62 -19.90 15.31
CA GLY A 417 -29.03 -20.43 14.01
C GLY A 417 -30.11 -19.59 13.37
N GLN A 418 -30.21 -19.67 12.05
CA GLN A 418 -31.49 -19.70 11.36
C GLN A 418 -31.29 -20.29 9.95
N SER A 419 -32.11 -21.29 9.64
CA SER A 419 -32.28 -21.86 8.31
C SER A 419 -33.29 -21.05 7.48
N LEU A 420 -33.22 -21.23 6.15
CA LEU A 420 -34.31 -21.38 5.16
C LEU A 420 -34.28 -20.41 3.95
N ILE A 421 -34.21 -21.06 2.77
CA ILE A 421 -35.02 -20.89 1.54
C ILE A 421 -34.50 -19.95 0.42
N ASP A 422 -34.16 -20.62 -0.71
CA ASP A 422 -34.60 -20.48 -2.12
C ASP A 422 -34.60 -19.10 -2.82
N SER A 423 -34.51 -18.93 -4.13
CA SER A 423 -34.21 -19.73 -5.35
C SER A 423 -34.30 -18.75 -6.54
N GLY A 424 -33.62 -19.04 -7.67
CA GLY A 424 -33.93 -18.53 -9.03
C GLY A 424 -33.77 -17.01 -9.28
N THR A 425 -33.22 -16.51 -10.38
CA THR A 425 -33.51 -16.83 -11.79
C THR A 425 -32.50 -16.06 -12.65
N GLN A 426 -31.91 -16.70 -13.67
CA GLN A 426 -31.11 -16.03 -14.70
C GLN A 426 -31.98 -15.70 -15.91
N ASN A 427 -31.82 -14.51 -16.51
CA ASN A 427 -32.17 -14.24 -17.89
C ASN A 427 -31.20 -13.20 -18.49
N GLY A 428 -30.82 -13.46 -19.75
CA GLY A 428 -29.63 -12.92 -20.39
C GLY A 428 -29.71 -11.50 -20.94
N ALA A 429 -28.54 -11.01 -21.36
CA ALA A 429 -28.36 -9.75 -22.06
C ALA A 429 -27.54 -9.99 -23.34
N GLY A 430 -28.08 -9.56 -24.47
CA GLY A 430 -27.37 -9.43 -25.73
C GLY A 430 -26.44 -8.22 -25.70
N SER A 431 -25.26 -8.37 -26.32
CA SER A 431 -24.23 -7.34 -26.41
C SER A 431 -24.42 -6.50 -27.67
N ILE A 432 -24.57 -5.18 -27.49
CA ILE A 432 -24.46 -4.17 -28.54
C ILE A 432 -23.21 -3.34 -28.20
N VAL A 433 -22.25 -3.32 -29.12
CA VAL A 433 -21.00 -2.56 -29.01
C VAL A 433 -21.20 -1.18 -29.61
N PHE A 434 -21.03 -0.13 -28.81
CA PHE A 434 -20.82 1.25 -29.28
C PHE A 434 -19.65 1.91 -28.53
N SER A 435 -19.04 2.89 -29.18
CA SER A 435 -17.85 3.64 -28.75
C SER A 435 -18.09 4.43 -27.46
N GLU A 436 -17.59 3.91 -26.33
CA GLU A 436 -17.89 4.42 -24.97
C GLU A 436 -16.90 5.46 -24.41
N THR A 437 -15.74 5.68 -25.03
CA THR A 437 -14.63 6.35 -24.32
C THR A 437 -14.81 7.86 -24.08
N GLU A 438 -15.42 8.59 -25.03
CA GLU A 438 -15.57 10.05 -24.95
C GLU A 438 -16.79 10.47 -24.10
N ALA A 439 -17.89 9.71 -24.20
CA ALA A 439 -19.08 9.89 -23.39
C ALA A 439 -18.84 9.47 -21.92
N ALA A 440 -18.05 8.41 -21.68
CA ALA A 440 -17.67 7.99 -20.33
C ALA A 440 -16.81 9.05 -19.63
N ALA A 441 -15.85 9.67 -20.35
CA ALA A 441 -15.03 10.73 -19.79
C ALA A 441 -15.86 11.98 -19.41
N SER A 442 -16.79 12.40 -20.27
CA SER A 442 -17.67 13.54 -19.99
C SER A 442 -18.66 13.26 -18.85
N LEU A 443 -19.23 12.06 -18.79
CA LEU A 443 -20.16 11.65 -17.72
C LEU A 443 -19.45 11.49 -16.36
N ALA A 444 -18.22 10.97 -16.36
CA ALA A 444 -17.39 10.88 -15.17
C ALA A 444 -17.05 12.28 -14.62
N LEU A 445 -16.65 13.21 -15.49
CA LEU A 445 -16.39 14.60 -15.10
C LEU A 445 -17.64 15.31 -14.55
N GLU A 446 -18.81 15.06 -15.12
CA GLU A 446 -20.07 15.66 -14.66
C GLU A 446 -20.52 15.06 -13.31
N THR A 447 -20.38 13.75 -13.11
CA THR A 447 -20.67 13.06 -11.84
C THR A 447 -19.73 13.53 -10.73
N LEU A 448 -18.45 13.71 -11.05
CA LEU A 448 -17.45 14.31 -10.18
C LEU A 448 -17.77 15.75 -9.80
N ARG A 449 -18.05 16.59 -10.79
CA ARG A 449 -18.41 18.00 -10.58
C ARG A 449 -19.63 18.10 -9.69
N ASN A 450 -20.63 17.24 -9.89
CA ASN A 450 -21.80 17.16 -9.04
C ASN A 450 -21.45 16.70 -7.62
N TYR A 451 -20.64 15.66 -7.43
CA TYR A 451 -20.25 15.23 -6.08
C TYR A 451 -19.47 16.31 -5.31
N LEU A 452 -18.52 16.99 -5.98
CA LEU A 452 -17.65 17.99 -5.38
C LEU A 452 -18.38 19.30 -5.08
N ASN A 453 -19.35 19.67 -5.91
CA ASN A 453 -20.16 20.87 -5.74
C ASN A 453 -21.46 20.62 -4.97
N ASN A 454 -21.71 19.41 -4.48
CA ASN A 454 -22.92 19.09 -3.72
C ASN A 454 -22.65 19.21 -2.22
N PRO A 455 -23.11 20.29 -1.55
CA PRO A 455 -23.03 20.41 -0.09
C PRO A 455 -24.06 19.50 0.59
N ARG A 456 -24.89 18.75 -0.16
CA ARG A 456 -26.08 18.04 0.38
C ARG A 456 -25.82 16.66 0.95
N VAL A 457 -24.57 16.21 1.12
CA VAL A 457 -24.30 15.14 2.09
C VAL A 457 -24.56 15.63 3.53
N GLU A 458 -24.70 16.94 3.75
CA GLU A 458 -24.98 17.53 5.08
C GLU A 458 -26.46 17.89 5.36
N LYS A 459 -27.39 17.82 4.39
CA LYS A 459 -28.73 18.46 4.55
C LYS A 459 -29.97 17.59 4.42
N ASN A 460 -29.87 16.27 4.39
CA ASN A 460 -31.06 15.39 4.43
C ASN A 460 -31.09 14.51 5.68
N ARG A 461 -31.47 15.08 6.83
CA ARG A 461 -32.26 14.38 7.86
C ARG A 461 -33.28 15.34 8.45
N GLY A 462 -34.55 14.97 8.30
CA GLY A 462 -35.70 15.77 8.71
C GLY A 462 -35.70 16.07 10.21
N THR A 463 -36.16 17.28 10.52
CA THR A 463 -36.60 17.73 11.83
C THR A 463 -37.64 16.76 12.43
N PRO A 464 -37.48 16.29 13.67
CA PRO A 464 -38.58 15.73 14.44
C PRO A 464 -39.55 16.88 14.77
N GLY A 465 -40.83 16.70 14.42
CA GLY A 465 -41.88 17.66 14.69
C GLY A 465 -42.03 17.95 16.18
N GLN A 466 -42.08 19.24 16.51
CA GLN A 466 -42.60 19.75 17.78
C GLN A 466 -44.11 19.42 17.86
N MET A 467 -44.50 18.67 18.89
CA MET A 467 -45.89 18.68 19.39
C MET A 467 -45.95 19.53 20.66
N TYR A 468 -46.85 20.51 20.64
CA TYR A 468 -47.15 21.41 21.74
C TYR A 468 -47.91 20.70 22.89
N ALA A 469 -47.59 21.20 24.08
CA ALA A 469 -48.19 21.07 25.40
C ALA A 469 -49.69 20.68 25.53
N ARG A 470 -49.98 19.94 26.60
CA ARG A 470 -51.13 20.24 27.47
C ARG A 470 -50.82 20.00 28.95
N SER A 471 -51.19 21.02 29.71
CA SER A 471 -51.19 21.18 31.17
C SER A 471 -52.12 20.18 31.87
N GLY A 472 -51.85 19.92 33.15
CA GLY A 472 -52.75 19.23 34.07
C GLY A 472 -52.10 18.92 35.42
N ASP A 473 -52.20 19.89 36.34
CA ASP A 473 -51.98 19.74 37.78
C ASP A 473 -52.77 18.59 38.40
N TYR A 474 -52.24 17.94 39.45
CA TYR A 474 -52.97 17.62 40.69
C TYR A 474 -51.98 17.30 41.83
N CYS A 475 -52.26 17.88 43.00
CA CYS A 475 -51.53 17.78 44.27
C CYS A 475 -52.05 16.64 45.17
N ILE A 476 -51.25 16.32 46.22
CA ILE A 476 -51.60 15.68 47.53
C ILE A 476 -51.90 14.16 47.42
N ASP A 477 -51.36 13.22 48.21
CA ASP A 477 -50.61 13.19 49.50
C ASP A 477 -49.24 12.49 49.38
#